data_AF-A0A1P8F8T1-F1
#
_entry.id   AF-A0A1P8F8T1-F1
#
_cell.length_a   1.000
_cell.length_b   1.000
_cell.length_c   1.000
_cell.angle_alpha   90.00
_cell.angle_beta   90.00
_cell.angle_gamma   90.00
#
_symmetry.space_group_name_H-M   'P 1'
#
loop_
_entity.id
_entity.type
_entity.pdbx_description
1 polymer ?
#
loop_
_entity_poly.entity_id
_entity_poly.type
_entity_poly.pdbx_seq_one_letter_code
_entity_poly.pdbx_strand_id
1 'polypeptide(L)'
;MSDKKELINEYKQRKITGGVFRVVNTMNDKYLLDYATDLQAKQNSFNFMVATNASFDYKMDKDWKEFGAQAFRFEVLDSLEKKKDQTQEQFIEDLKMLKGMWGERLGDVLKY
;
A
#
# COMPACT_ATOMS: atom_id res chain seq x y z
N MET A 1 -18.03 28.17 8.81
CA MET A 1 -16.86 28.78 8.15
C MET A 1 -15.62 28.41 8.96
N SER A 2 -14.94 27.30 8.64
CA SER A 2 -13.47 27.16 8.70
C SER A 2 -12.91 25.75 8.39
N ASP A 3 -13.70 24.81 7.84
CA ASP A 3 -13.22 23.43 7.66
C ASP A 3 -12.11 23.25 6.60
N LYS A 4 -11.98 24.16 5.63
CA LYS A 4 -10.96 24.01 4.57
C LYS A 4 -9.53 24.29 5.04
N LYS A 5 -9.32 25.19 6.00
CA LYS A 5 -7.95 25.59 6.42
C LYS A 5 -7.34 24.59 7.40
N GLU A 6 -8.12 24.00 8.29
CA GLU A 6 -7.66 22.97 9.22
C GLU A 6 -7.37 21.65 8.51
N LEU A 7 -8.25 21.20 7.59
CA LEU A 7 -7.95 20.03 6.76
C LEU A 7 -6.63 20.22 6.00
N ILE A 8 -6.41 21.37 5.34
CA ILE A 8 -5.17 21.63 4.60
C ILE A 8 -3.94 21.61 5.51
N ASN A 9 -4.07 22.06 6.77
CA ASN A 9 -2.97 22.07 7.72
C ASN A 9 -2.65 20.66 8.26
N GLU A 10 -3.67 19.82 8.49
CA GLU A 10 -3.50 18.39 8.74
C GLU A 10 -2.87 17.65 7.55
N TYR A 11 -3.31 17.95 6.32
CA TYR A 11 -2.69 17.40 5.10
C TYR A 11 -1.21 17.82 4.94
N LYS A 12 -0.85 19.05 5.33
CA LYS A 12 0.53 19.56 5.25
C LYS A 12 1.44 19.08 6.38
N GLN A 13 0.87 18.66 7.52
CA GLN A 13 1.61 18.15 8.67
C GLN A 13 1.67 16.62 8.74
N ARG A 14 0.91 15.91 7.90
CA ARG A 14 1.09 14.46 7.73
C ARG A 14 2.48 14.21 7.22
N LYS A 15 3.32 13.70 8.12
CA LYS A 15 4.63 13.17 7.76
C LYS A 15 4.41 12.13 6.69
N ILE A 16 4.99 12.36 5.51
CA ILE A 16 4.94 11.41 4.40
C ILE A 16 5.56 10.11 4.91
N THR A 17 4.68 9.15 5.18
CA THR A 17 5.03 7.85 5.71
C THR A 17 4.85 6.86 4.57
N GLY A 18 5.96 6.61 3.90
CA GLY A 18 6.04 5.54 2.93
C GLY A 18 6.24 4.23 3.64
N GLY A 19 6.17 3.14 2.91
CA GLY A 19 6.43 1.83 3.47
C GLY A 19 6.15 0.71 2.50
N VAL A 20 6.27 -0.49 3.02
CA VAL A 20 5.97 -1.73 2.32
C VAL A 20 4.65 -2.25 2.86
N PHE A 21 3.78 -2.61 1.92
CA PHE A 21 2.49 -3.19 2.22
C PHE A 21 2.33 -4.47 1.41
N ARG A 22 1.41 -5.30 1.86
CA ARG A 22 0.90 -6.40 1.08
C ARG A 22 -0.61 -6.33 0.97
N VAL A 23 -1.14 -6.82 -0.14
CA VAL A 23 -2.56 -7.10 -0.26
C VAL A 23 -2.71 -8.61 -0.27
N VAL A 24 -3.41 -9.17 0.73
CA VAL A 24 -3.62 -10.62 0.89
C VAL A 24 -5.04 -10.97 0.49
N ASN A 25 -5.20 -12.03 -0.29
CA ASN A 25 -6.48 -12.70 -0.46
C ASN A 25 -6.68 -13.69 0.69
N THR A 26 -7.67 -13.42 1.53
CA THR A 26 -8.00 -14.22 2.71
C THR A 26 -8.59 -15.60 2.40
N MET A 27 -8.92 -15.88 1.13
CA MET A 27 -9.50 -17.16 0.70
C MET A 27 -8.43 -18.18 0.26
N ASN A 28 -7.27 -17.73 -0.19
CA ASN A 28 -6.21 -18.61 -0.71
C ASN A 28 -4.79 -18.23 -0.26
N ASP A 29 -4.69 -17.30 0.69
CA ASP A 29 -3.44 -16.77 1.28
C ASP A 29 -2.46 -16.15 0.28
N LYS A 30 -2.85 -15.97 -0.98
CA LYS A 30 -2.00 -15.30 -1.96
C LYS A 30 -1.87 -13.82 -1.63
N TYR A 31 -0.71 -13.25 -1.92
CA TYR A 31 -0.46 -11.84 -1.65
C TYR A 31 0.32 -11.11 -2.73
N LEU A 32 0.00 -9.83 -2.90
CA LEU A 32 0.78 -8.89 -3.68
C LEU A 32 1.62 -8.09 -2.71
N LEU A 33 2.95 -8.10 -2.88
CA LEU A 33 3.87 -7.29 -2.08
C LEU A 33 4.31 -6.07 -2.89
N ASP A 34 4.09 -4.87 -2.36
CA ASP A 34 4.55 -3.64 -3.00
C ASP A 34 4.92 -2.53 -2.02
N TYR A 35 5.50 -1.45 -2.54
CA TYR A 35 5.86 -0.27 -1.76
C TYR A 35 4.99 0.93 -2.14
N ALA A 36 4.82 1.85 -1.20
CA ALA A 36 4.18 3.13 -1.44
C ALA A 36 4.99 4.24 -0.77
N THR A 37 5.13 5.38 -1.45
CA THR A 37 5.70 6.60 -0.84
C THR A 37 4.75 7.24 0.15
N ASP A 38 3.46 6.91 0.06
CA ASP A 38 2.41 7.33 0.98
C ASP A 38 1.46 6.15 1.21
N LEU A 39 1.63 5.48 2.34
CA LEU A 39 0.83 4.29 2.69
C LEU A 39 -0.65 4.63 2.86
N GLN A 40 -0.96 5.81 3.37
CA GLN A 40 -2.33 6.21 3.64
C GLN A 40 -3.08 6.51 2.34
N ALA A 41 -2.44 7.22 1.41
CA ALA A 41 -2.97 7.42 0.08
C ALA A 41 -3.21 6.08 -0.63
N LYS A 42 -2.25 5.14 -0.52
CA LYS A 42 -2.36 3.81 -1.14
C LYS A 42 -3.49 2.97 -0.53
N GLN A 43 -3.65 3.01 0.80
CA GLN A 43 -4.74 2.33 1.50
C GLN A 43 -6.10 2.92 1.11
N ASN A 44 -6.21 4.24 0.98
CA ASN A 44 -7.43 4.89 0.50
C ASN A 44 -7.78 4.48 -0.94
N SER A 45 -6.78 4.41 -1.84
CA SER A 45 -6.98 3.88 -3.19
C SER A 45 -7.45 2.43 -3.16
N PHE A 46 -6.87 1.58 -2.31
CA PHE A 46 -7.32 0.20 -2.13
C PHE A 46 -8.78 0.14 -1.68
N ASN A 47 -9.15 0.89 -0.63
CA ASN A 47 -10.52 0.93 -0.12
C ASN A 47 -11.51 1.42 -1.19
N PHE A 48 -11.11 2.37 -2.03
CA PHE A 48 -11.91 2.84 -3.15
C PHE A 48 -12.10 1.75 -4.22
N MET A 49 -11.04 1.01 -4.58
CA MET A 49 -11.14 -0.14 -5.49
C MET A 49 -12.09 -1.20 -4.95
N VAL A 50 -12.01 -1.49 -3.64
CA VAL A 50 -12.93 -2.41 -2.97
C VAL A 50 -14.38 -1.90 -3.02
N ALA A 51 -14.61 -0.62 -2.73
CA ALA A 51 -15.94 -0.01 -2.75
C ALA A 51 -16.56 0.06 -4.16
N THR A 52 -15.74 0.19 -5.20
CA THR A 52 -16.17 0.24 -6.61
C THR A 52 -16.14 -1.12 -7.30
N ASN A 53 -15.77 -2.19 -6.57
CA ASN A 53 -15.57 -3.53 -7.10
C ASN A 53 -14.63 -3.58 -8.32
N ALA A 54 -13.62 -2.72 -8.33
CA ALA A 54 -12.56 -2.68 -9.33
C ALA A 54 -11.33 -3.44 -8.81
N SER A 55 -10.65 -4.20 -9.67
CA SER A 55 -9.44 -4.92 -9.25
C SER A 55 -8.31 -3.93 -8.94
N PHE A 56 -7.63 -4.14 -7.81
CA PHE A 56 -6.51 -3.29 -7.39
C PHE A 56 -5.26 -3.48 -8.27
N ASP A 57 -5.04 -4.71 -8.76
CA ASP A 57 -3.92 -5.06 -9.62
C ASP A 57 -4.38 -6.11 -10.66
N TYR A 58 -3.78 -6.10 -11.84
CA TYR A 58 -4.13 -7.03 -12.91
C TYR A 58 -3.83 -8.49 -12.53
N LYS A 59 -2.82 -8.73 -11.68
CA LYS A 59 -2.47 -10.08 -11.22
C LYS A 59 -3.55 -10.69 -10.32
N MET A 60 -4.31 -9.85 -9.63
CA MET A 60 -5.39 -10.26 -8.73
C MET A 60 -6.74 -10.35 -9.43
N ASP A 61 -6.88 -9.88 -10.68
CA ASP A 61 -8.18 -9.72 -11.35
C ASP A 61 -9.02 -11.01 -11.39
N LYS A 62 -8.37 -12.16 -11.63
CA LYS A 62 -9.04 -13.47 -11.64
C LYS A 62 -9.62 -13.81 -10.27
N ASP A 63 -8.79 -13.74 -9.23
CA ASP A 63 -9.19 -14.03 -7.86
C ASP A 63 -10.18 -12.96 -7.33
N TRP A 64 -10.05 -11.71 -7.78
CA TRP A 64 -10.96 -10.61 -7.44
C TRP A 64 -12.36 -10.84 -8.00
N LYS A 65 -12.46 -11.34 -9.23
CA LYS A 65 -13.74 -11.74 -9.84
C LYS A 65 -14.33 -13.00 -9.20
N GLU A 66 -13.50 -13.92 -8.75
CA GLU A 66 -13.92 -15.20 -8.16
C GLU A 66 -14.38 -15.06 -6.70
N PHE A 67 -13.60 -14.38 -5.86
CA PHE A 67 -13.84 -14.26 -4.41
C PHE A 67 -14.48 -12.92 -4.01
N GLY A 68 -14.45 -11.93 -4.90
CA GLY A 68 -14.96 -10.58 -4.64
C GLY A 68 -13.98 -9.70 -3.86
N ALA A 69 -14.20 -8.39 -3.93
CA ALA A 69 -13.32 -7.39 -3.33
C ALA A 69 -13.14 -7.51 -1.80
N GLN A 70 -14.16 -8.01 -1.09
CA GLN A 70 -14.15 -8.18 0.37
C GLN A 70 -13.19 -9.30 0.83
N ALA A 71 -12.79 -10.20 -0.07
CA ALA A 71 -11.81 -11.23 0.23
C ALA A 71 -10.38 -10.69 0.38
N PHE A 72 -10.13 -9.45 -0.06
CA PHE A 72 -8.80 -8.85 -0.05
C PHE A 72 -8.60 -7.93 1.16
N ARG A 73 -7.41 -7.99 1.76
CA ARG A 73 -7.01 -7.15 2.89
C ARG A 73 -5.72 -6.43 2.58
N PHE A 74 -5.71 -5.13 2.79
CA PHE A 74 -4.50 -4.30 2.76
C PHE A 74 -3.80 -4.35 4.13
N GLU A 75 -2.56 -4.81 4.16
CA GLU A 75 -1.75 -4.92 5.37
C GLU A 75 -0.43 -4.15 5.19
N VAL A 76 -0.17 -3.21 6.09
CA VAL A 76 1.12 -2.53 6.17
C VAL A 76 2.10 -3.46 6.89
N LEU A 77 3.21 -3.78 6.26
CA LEU A 77 4.25 -4.61 6.86
C LEU A 77 5.27 -3.78 7.60
N ASP A 78 5.67 -2.65 6.99
CA ASP A 78 6.72 -1.79 7.53
C ASP A 78 6.59 -0.38 6.95
N SER A 79 7.06 0.61 7.68
CA SER A 79 6.86 2.03 7.36
C SER A 79 8.11 2.86 7.65
N LEU A 80 8.45 3.74 6.72
CA LEU A 80 9.55 4.67 6.78
C LEU A 80 9.04 6.10 6.63
N GLU A 81 9.45 6.96 7.56
CA GLU A 81 9.25 8.40 7.44
C GLU A 81 10.32 8.98 6.51
N LYS A 82 9.90 9.77 5.52
CA LYS A 82 10.86 10.48 4.67
C LYS A 82 11.64 11.50 5.51
N LYS A 83 12.97 11.42 5.48
CA LYS A 83 13.85 12.39 6.17
C LYS A 83 13.82 13.75 5.45
N LYS A 84 14.01 14.85 6.19
CA LYS A 84 13.97 16.22 5.63
C LYS A 84 15.01 16.45 4.54
N ASP A 85 16.21 15.92 4.74
CA ASP A 85 17.35 16.07 3.82
C ASP A 85 17.38 14.99 2.70
N GLN A 86 16.40 14.10 2.68
CA GLN A 86 16.34 13.00 1.72
C GLN A 86 15.57 13.40 0.47
N THR A 87 16.15 13.13 -0.70
CA THR A 87 15.46 13.33 -1.98
C THR A 87 14.32 12.32 -2.14
N GLN A 88 13.38 12.60 -3.03
CA GLN A 88 12.30 11.64 -3.30
C GLN A 88 12.83 10.32 -3.87
N GLU A 89 13.87 10.39 -4.71
CA GLU A 89 14.50 9.21 -5.30
C GLU A 89 15.18 8.34 -4.23
N GLN A 90 15.98 8.94 -3.35
CA GLN A 90 16.60 8.22 -2.23
C GLN A 90 15.55 7.53 -1.34
N PHE A 91 14.42 8.20 -1.11
CA PHE A 91 13.33 7.63 -0.33
C PHE A 91 12.69 6.44 -1.05
N ILE A 92 12.50 6.53 -2.37
CA ILE A 92 12.01 5.41 -3.19
C ILE A 92 13.01 4.25 -3.18
N GLU A 93 14.31 4.51 -3.21
CA GLU A 93 15.35 3.48 -3.13
C GLU A 93 15.32 2.75 -1.79
N ASP A 94 15.19 3.47 -0.67
CA ASP A 94 15.01 2.86 0.66
C ASP A 94 13.77 1.96 0.71
N LEU A 95 12.66 2.42 0.13
CA LEU A 95 11.42 1.64 0.05
C LEU A 95 11.55 0.40 -0.84
N LYS A 96 12.30 0.49 -1.95
CA LYS A 96 12.61 -0.66 -2.82
C LYS A 96 13.49 -1.68 -2.11
N MET A 97 14.52 -1.25 -1.39
CA MET A 97 15.34 -2.12 -0.54
C MET A 97 14.49 -2.80 0.52
N LEU A 98 13.63 -2.04 1.21
CA LEU A 98 12.70 -2.56 2.22
C LEU A 98 11.77 -3.61 1.61
N LYS A 99 11.22 -3.36 0.41
CA LYS A 99 10.39 -4.34 -0.32
C LYS A 99 11.18 -5.61 -0.65
N GLY A 100 12.43 -5.48 -1.09
CA GLY A 100 13.32 -6.60 -1.38
C GLY A 100 13.49 -7.50 -0.16
N MET A 101 13.86 -6.91 0.98
CA MET A 101 14.03 -7.63 2.25
C MET A 101 12.74 -8.36 2.69
N TRP A 102 11.58 -7.73 2.53
CA TRP A 102 10.30 -8.37 2.82
C TRP A 102 9.95 -9.49 1.83
N GLY A 103 10.31 -9.33 0.55
CA GLY A 103 10.14 -10.36 -0.47
C GLY A 103 10.92 -11.63 -0.13
N GLU A 104 12.17 -11.49 0.33
CA GLU A 104 13.00 -12.61 0.77
C GLU A 104 12.43 -13.30 2.03
N ARG A 105 11.87 -12.53 2.97
CA ARG A 105 11.27 -13.06 4.20
C ARG A 105 9.95 -13.81 3.97
N LEU A 106 9.08 -13.28 3.11
CA LEU A 106 7.77 -13.87 2.83
C LEU A 106 7.86 -15.05 1.84
N GLY A 107 8.92 -15.09 1.03
CA GLY A 107 9.07 -16.06 -0.05
C GLY A 107 8.25 -15.69 -1.29
N ASP A 108 8.26 -16.58 -2.28
CA ASP A 108 7.57 -16.34 -3.57
C ASP A 108 6.41 -17.32 -3.81
N VAL A 109 6.19 -18.29 -2.91
CA VAL A 109 5.28 -19.43 -3.11
C VAL A 109 3.81 -19.01 -3.29
N LEU A 110 3.38 -17.95 -2.58
CA LEU A 110 2.00 -17.46 -2.58
C LEU A 110 1.89 -16.05 -3.18
N LYS A 111 2.90 -15.62 -3.93
CA LYS A 111 2.95 -14.26 -4.46
C LYS A 111 2.24 -14.18 -5.82
N TYR A 112 1.48 -13.10 -6.03
CA TYR A 112 0.89 -12.75 -7.32
C TYR A 112 1.91 -12.21 -8.32
#